data_AF-A0A537YCI6-F1
#
_entry.id   AF-A0A537YCI6-F1
#
_cell.length_a   1.000
_cell.length_b   1.000
_cell.length_c   1.000
_cell.angle_alpha   90.00
_cell.angle_beta   90.00
_cell.angle_gamma   90.00
#
_symmetry.space_group_name_H-M   'P 1'
#
loop_
_entity.id
_entity.type
_entity.pdbx_description
1 polymer ?
#
loop_
_entity_poly.entity_id
_entity_poly.type
_entity_poly.pdbx_seq_one_letter_code
_entity_poly.pdbx_strand_id
1 'polypeptide(L)'
;MRTPICDEFGIEHPIFAFCLDKEIVAEVSKAGGMGVLGALRFTPEELEAELKWLDENCDGKPYGVDVVMPASSVAAGLDLDAVMHDLEKQIPDQHKQFIEDVLNRYGVEQLPEGEEVRGILGWTDATARPQVEVSL
;
A
#
# COMPACT_ATOMS: atom_id res chain seq x y z
N MET A 1 23.76 -3.11 17.71
CA MET A 1 23.63 -4.58 17.63
C MET A 1 23.62 -4.93 16.16
N ARG A 2 24.52 -5.80 15.69
CA ARG A 2 24.56 -6.27 14.28
C ARG A 2 24.28 -7.77 14.27
N THR A 3 23.43 -8.22 13.37
CA THR A 3 22.99 -9.62 13.24
C THR A 3 23.19 -10.11 11.81
N PRO A 4 23.15 -11.42 11.51
CA PRO A 4 23.34 -11.93 10.15
C PRO A 4 22.44 -11.26 9.08
N ILE A 5 21.21 -10.89 9.45
CA ILE A 5 20.29 -10.18 8.54
C ILE A 5 20.83 -8.81 8.07
N CYS A 6 21.71 -8.17 8.86
CA CYS A 6 22.34 -6.91 8.48
C CYS A 6 23.34 -7.12 7.33
N ASP A 7 24.03 -8.26 7.32
CA ASP A 7 24.97 -8.62 6.25
C ASP A 7 24.21 -9.08 5.00
N GLU A 8 23.12 -9.84 5.17
CA GLU A 8 22.27 -10.32 4.07
C GLU A 8 21.62 -9.18 3.29
N PHE A 9 21.08 -8.18 4.00
CA PHE A 9 20.36 -7.07 3.38
C PHE A 9 21.19 -5.79 3.19
N GLY A 10 22.46 -5.78 3.59
CA GLY A 10 23.33 -4.60 3.42
C GLY A 10 22.98 -3.41 4.33
N ILE A 11 22.44 -3.66 5.53
CA ILE A 11 22.00 -2.64 6.50
C ILE A 11 22.90 -2.60 7.76
N GLU A 12 22.78 -1.56 8.57
CA GLU A 12 23.57 -1.34 9.80
C GLU A 12 22.83 -1.79 11.05
N HIS A 13 21.52 -1.65 11.04
CA HIS A 13 20.60 -1.97 12.12
C HIS A 13 19.57 -2.99 11.64
N PRO A 14 19.23 -4.02 12.44
CA PRO A 14 18.21 -4.99 12.08
C PRO A 14 16.81 -4.41 12.29
N ILE A 15 16.52 -3.30 11.62
CA ILE A 15 15.28 -2.54 11.72
C ILE A 15 14.68 -2.44 10.32
N PHE A 16 13.48 -2.97 10.18
CA PHE A 16 12.66 -2.89 8.97
C PHE A 16 11.46 -2.00 9.31
N ALA A 17 11.33 -0.86 8.64
CA ALA A 17 10.28 0.12 8.94
C ALA A 17 9.28 0.19 7.80
N PHE A 18 8.13 -0.47 7.99
CA PHE A 18 7.00 -0.33 7.07
C PHE A 18 6.42 1.07 7.14
N CYS A 19 6.35 1.75 6.00
CA CYS A 19 5.87 3.12 5.86
C CYS A 19 5.10 3.27 4.55
N LEU A 20 4.13 4.19 4.53
CA LEU A 20 3.41 4.53 3.31
C LEU A 20 4.13 5.64 2.54
N ASP A 21 4.79 6.57 3.24
CA ASP A 21 5.42 7.74 2.64
C ASP A 21 6.89 7.50 2.32
N LYS A 22 7.26 7.73 1.05
CA LYS A 22 8.60 7.48 0.50
C LYS A 22 9.70 8.26 1.22
N GLU A 23 9.41 9.46 1.71
CA GLU A 23 10.39 10.29 2.40
C GLU A 23 10.83 9.61 3.70
N ILE A 24 9.90 9.00 4.44
CA ILE A 24 10.21 8.27 5.67
C ILE A 24 11.01 7.01 5.35
N VAL A 25 10.65 6.30 4.27
CA VAL A 25 11.40 5.13 3.78
C VAL A 25 12.85 5.50 3.51
N ALA A 26 13.09 6.58 2.76
CA ALA A 26 14.44 7.05 2.43
C ALA A 26 15.24 7.44 3.69
N GLU A 27 14.63 8.14 4.65
CA GLU A 27 15.33 8.50 5.90
C GLU A 27 15.70 7.27 6.73
N VAL A 28 14.84 6.24 6.80
CA VAL A 28 15.17 4.99 7.50
C VAL A 28 16.34 4.27 6.82
N SER A 29 16.32 4.18 5.49
CA SER A 29 17.40 3.55 4.71
C SER A 29 18.73 4.29 4.90
N LYS A 30 18.72 5.63 4.85
CA LYS A 30 19.92 6.46 5.12
C LYS A 30 20.43 6.32 6.55
N ALA A 31 19.54 6.15 7.53
CA ALA A 31 19.90 5.92 8.93
C ALA A 31 20.45 4.50 9.20
N GLY A 32 20.57 3.66 8.18
CA GLY A 32 21.16 2.32 8.28
C GLY A 32 20.16 1.22 8.65
N GLY A 33 18.86 1.49 8.62
CA GLY A 33 17.80 0.47 8.61
C GLY A 33 17.40 0.10 7.18
N MET A 34 16.30 -0.62 7.05
CA MET A 34 15.60 -0.87 5.79
C MET A 34 14.23 -0.18 5.85
N GLY A 35 14.07 0.95 5.14
CA GLY A 35 12.73 1.48 4.91
C GLY A 35 11.95 0.53 3.99
N VAL A 36 10.66 0.30 4.24
CA VAL A 36 9.82 -0.58 3.42
C VAL A 36 8.57 0.16 2.98
N LEU A 37 8.41 0.38 1.68
CA LEU A 37 7.28 1.11 1.09
C LEU A 37 6.07 0.19 0.88
N GLY A 38 4.90 0.55 1.41
CA GLY A 38 3.64 -0.15 1.11
C GLY A 38 3.11 0.15 -0.29
N ALA A 39 3.16 -0.83 -1.20
CA ALA A 39 2.79 -0.66 -2.61
C ALA A 39 1.27 -0.62 -2.87
N LEU A 40 0.47 -1.17 -1.95
CA LEU A 40 -0.98 -1.39 -2.05
C LEU A 40 -1.82 -0.22 -2.57
N ARG A 41 -1.37 1.03 -2.34
CA ARG A 41 -2.12 2.25 -2.68
C ARG A 41 -1.82 2.80 -4.07
N PHE A 42 -0.81 2.26 -4.75
CA PHE A 42 -0.31 2.80 -6.00
C PHE A 42 -0.78 1.97 -7.19
N THR A 43 -1.09 2.63 -8.30
CA THR A 43 -1.03 1.97 -9.61
C THR A 43 0.42 1.59 -9.94
N PRO A 44 0.68 0.70 -10.91
CA PRO A 44 2.05 0.36 -11.32
C PRO A 44 2.86 1.59 -11.74
N GLU A 45 2.24 2.53 -12.46
CA GLU A 45 2.89 3.77 -12.91
C GLU A 45 3.17 4.73 -11.75
N GLU A 46 2.24 4.85 -10.79
CA GLU A 46 2.46 5.61 -9.58
C GLU A 46 3.61 4.99 -8.76
N LEU A 47 3.62 3.67 -8.61
CA LEU A 47 4.67 2.95 -7.88
C LEU A 47 6.03 3.18 -8.54
N GLU A 48 6.15 3.04 -9.86
CA GLU A 48 7.40 3.27 -10.61
C GLU A 48 7.96 4.67 -10.33
N ALA A 49 7.10 5.70 -10.31
CA ALA A 49 7.52 7.06 -10.00
C ALA A 49 8.04 7.21 -8.56
N GLU A 50 7.39 6.55 -7.59
CA GLU A 50 7.83 6.56 -6.18
C GLU A 50 9.15 5.80 -6.00
N LEU A 51 9.31 4.63 -6.63
CA LEU A 51 10.55 3.83 -6.56
C LEU A 51 11.73 4.55 -7.20
N LYS A 52 11.53 5.17 -8.36
CA LYS A 52 12.57 5.99 -9.00
C LYS A 52 13.01 7.13 -8.08
N TRP A 53 12.07 7.77 -7.39
CA TRP A 53 12.43 8.79 -6.40
C TRP A 53 13.24 8.19 -5.25
N LEU A 54 12.87 7.01 -4.73
CA LEU A 54 13.63 6.33 -3.67
C LEU A 54 15.05 5.98 -4.12
N ASP A 55 15.23 5.50 -5.34
CA ASP A 55 16.56 5.21 -5.91
C ASP A 55 17.47 6.45 -5.91
N GLU A 56 16.90 7.62 -6.22
CA GLU A 56 17.61 8.90 -6.25
C GLU A 56 17.86 9.48 -4.84
N ASN A 57 17.10 9.08 -3.82
CA ASN A 57 17.09 9.73 -2.49
C ASN A 57 17.52 8.85 -1.31
N CYS A 58 17.85 7.57 -1.53
CA CYS A 58 18.36 6.65 -0.50
C CYS A 58 19.90 6.66 -0.34
N ASP A 59 20.64 7.51 -1.06
CA ASP A 59 22.12 7.55 -1.03
C ASP A 59 22.77 6.18 -1.36
N GLY A 60 22.14 5.40 -2.24
CA GLY A 60 22.57 4.04 -2.59
C GLY A 60 22.38 3.00 -1.47
N LYS A 61 21.68 3.34 -0.38
CA LYS A 61 21.26 2.40 0.67
C LYS A 61 20.03 1.61 0.21
N PRO A 62 19.88 0.34 0.62
CA PRO A 62 18.77 -0.48 0.20
C PRO A 62 17.45 -0.04 0.86
N TYR A 63 16.35 -0.29 0.18
CA TYR A 63 14.99 -0.18 0.71
C TYR A 63 14.17 -1.40 0.23
N GLY A 64 13.03 -1.65 0.87
CA GLY A 64 12.11 -2.72 0.51
C GLY A 64 10.80 -2.19 -0.05
N VAL A 65 10.06 -3.06 -0.73
CA VAL A 65 8.70 -2.81 -1.20
C VAL A 65 7.80 -3.92 -0.67
N ASP A 66 6.73 -3.55 0.02
CA ASP A 66 5.70 -4.46 0.55
C ASP A 66 4.53 -4.54 -0.44
N VAL A 67 4.34 -5.72 -1.02
CA VAL A 67 3.28 -6.02 -1.99
C VAL A 67 2.39 -7.12 -1.40
N VAL A 68 1.07 -6.95 -1.53
CA VAL A 68 0.10 -7.98 -1.11
C VAL A 68 -0.30 -8.82 -2.30
N MET A 69 0.10 -10.09 -2.29
CA MET A 69 -0.19 -11.05 -3.35
C MET A 69 -0.91 -12.26 -2.77
N PRO A 70 -2.25 -12.32 -2.84
CA PRO A 70 -3.02 -13.41 -2.28
C PRO A 70 -2.81 -14.70 -3.08
N ALA A 71 -2.59 -15.82 -2.37
CA ALA A 71 -2.36 -17.14 -2.96
C ALA A 71 -3.57 -17.68 -3.76
N SER A 72 -4.77 -17.18 -3.45
CA SER A 72 -5.99 -17.42 -4.22
C SER A 72 -6.87 -16.18 -4.12
N SER A 73 -7.61 -15.88 -5.19
CA SER A 73 -8.67 -14.87 -5.13
C SER A 73 -9.95 -15.46 -5.70
N VAL A 74 -11.07 -15.14 -5.06
CA VAL A 74 -12.41 -15.51 -5.56
C VAL A 74 -12.73 -14.72 -6.85
N ALA A 75 -12.01 -13.62 -7.09
CA ALA A 75 -12.14 -12.74 -8.24
C ALA A 75 -11.17 -13.07 -9.40
N ALA A 76 -10.41 -14.16 -9.33
CA ALA A 76 -9.39 -14.48 -10.34
C ALA A 76 -10.04 -14.69 -11.71
N GLY A 77 -9.75 -13.80 -12.67
CA GLY A 77 -10.31 -13.83 -14.02
C GLY A 77 -11.72 -13.23 -14.15
N LEU A 78 -12.23 -12.60 -13.07
CA LEU A 78 -13.48 -11.83 -13.10
C LEU A 78 -13.19 -10.34 -13.27
N ASP A 79 -14.19 -9.60 -13.75
CA ASP A 79 -14.17 -8.14 -13.76
C ASP A 79 -14.26 -7.62 -12.32
N LEU A 80 -13.17 -7.00 -11.85
CA LEU A 80 -13.01 -6.53 -10.49
C LEU A 80 -14.06 -5.48 -10.13
N ASP A 81 -14.38 -4.57 -11.04
CA ASP A 81 -15.35 -3.50 -10.80
C ASP A 81 -16.76 -4.09 -10.62
N ALA A 82 -17.11 -5.09 -11.44
CA ALA A 82 -18.37 -5.81 -11.32
C ALA A 82 -18.46 -6.58 -9.99
N VAL A 83 -17.38 -7.27 -9.58
CA VAL A 83 -17.33 -8.01 -8.31
C VAL A 83 -17.46 -7.06 -7.11
N MET A 84 -16.78 -5.91 -7.13
CA MET A 84 -16.88 -4.92 -6.07
C MET A 84 -18.29 -4.34 -5.99
N HIS A 85 -18.89 -3.99 -7.12
CA HIS A 85 -20.25 -3.46 -7.17
C HIS A 85 -21.30 -4.46 -6.62
N ASP A 86 -21.15 -5.75 -6.91
CA ASP A 86 -22.05 -6.77 -6.37
C ASP A 86 -21.82 -7.05 -4.87
N LEU A 87 -20.59 -6.88 -4.37
CA LEU A 87 -20.29 -6.96 -2.95
C LEU A 87 -20.85 -5.76 -2.17
N GLU A 88 -20.78 -4.55 -2.73
CA GLU A 88 -21.38 -3.35 -2.13
C GLU A 88 -22.90 -3.47 -1.93
N LYS A 89 -23.60 -4.14 -2.87
CA LYS A 89 -25.03 -4.42 -2.76
C LYS A 89 -25.36 -5.40 -1.64
N GLN A 90 -24.39 -6.21 -1.20
CA GLN A 90 -24.59 -7.13 -0.07
C GLN A 90 -24.49 -6.43 1.28
N ILE A 91 -24.03 -5.18 1.35
CA ILE A 91 -23.97 -4.40 2.59
C ILE A 91 -25.39 -3.88 2.92
N PRO A 92 -26.02 -4.34 4.02
CA PRO A 92 -27.35 -3.88 4.40
C PRO A 92 -27.39 -2.38 4.69
N ASP A 93 -28.48 -1.71 4.32
CA ASP A 93 -28.66 -0.26 4.48
C ASP A 93 -28.50 0.20 5.94
N GLN A 94 -28.85 -0.64 6.91
CA GLN A 94 -28.67 -0.34 8.33
C GLN A 94 -27.21 -0.09 8.71
N HIS A 95 -26.24 -0.75 8.06
CA HIS A 95 -24.82 -0.50 8.32
C HIS A 95 -24.36 0.84 7.75
N LYS A 96 -24.87 1.20 6.57
CA LYS A 96 -24.58 2.50 5.94
C LYS A 96 -25.12 3.64 6.80
N GLN A 97 -26.37 3.54 7.22
CA GLN A 97 -27.03 4.49 8.13
C GLN A 97 -26.29 4.61 9.47
N PHE A 98 -25.86 3.50 10.05
CA PHE A 98 -25.09 3.53 11.30
C PHE A 98 -23.79 4.34 11.16
N ILE A 99 -23.06 4.18 10.05
CA ILE A 99 -21.83 4.94 9.81
C ILE A 99 -22.14 6.43 9.66
N GLU A 100 -23.13 6.78 8.84
CA GLU A 100 -23.58 8.17 8.66
C GLU A 100 -23.97 8.81 10.01
N ASP A 101 -24.74 8.09 10.83
CA ASP A 101 -25.16 8.55 12.17
C ASP A 101 -23.97 8.79 13.10
N VAL A 102 -22.95 7.91 13.06
CA VAL A 102 -21.73 8.08 13.86
C VAL A 102 -20.95 9.30 13.39
N LEU A 103 -20.73 9.46 12.08
CA LEU A 103 -20.00 10.60 11.53
C LEU A 103 -20.71 11.92 11.88
N ASN A 104 -22.03 11.98 11.67
CA ASN A 104 -22.85 13.13 12.01
C ASN A 104 -22.81 13.44 13.52
N ARG A 105 -22.91 12.43 14.37
CA ARG A 105 -22.90 12.60 15.84
C ARG A 105 -21.63 13.25 16.35
N TYR A 106 -20.48 12.95 15.72
CA TYR A 106 -19.19 13.51 16.10
C TYR A 106 -18.76 14.70 15.24
N GLY A 107 -19.65 15.19 14.35
CA GLY A 107 -19.38 16.37 13.52
C GLY A 107 -18.28 16.17 12.48
N VAL A 108 -18.11 14.95 11.98
CA VAL A 108 -17.18 14.66 10.88
C VAL A 108 -17.78 15.19 9.58
N GLU A 109 -17.05 16.04 8.88
CA GLU A 109 -17.49 16.61 7.60
C GLU A 109 -17.63 15.52 6.55
N GLN A 110 -18.63 15.68 5.68
CA GLN A 110 -18.78 14.80 4.52
C GLN A 110 -17.71 15.13 3.48
N LEU A 111 -17.39 14.14 2.65
CA LEU A 111 -16.50 14.35 1.52
C LEU A 111 -17.08 15.40 0.57
N PRO A 112 -16.25 16.27 -0.02
CA PRO A 112 -16.68 17.19 -1.07
C PRO A 112 -17.35 16.46 -2.23
N GLU A 113 -18.27 17.13 -2.91
CA GLU A 113 -18.97 16.57 -4.07
C GLU A 113 -17.97 16.18 -5.17
N GLY A 114 -17.97 14.91 -5.56
CA GLY A 114 -17.06 14.35 -6.56
C GLY A 114 -15.75 13.78 -6.02
N GLU A 115 -15.51 13.84 -4.70
CA GLU A 115 -14.42 13.09 -4.07
C GLU A 115 -14.87 11.69 -3.65
N GLU A 116 -14.12 10.69 -4.11
CA GLU A 116 -14.28 9.30 -3.70
C GLU A 116 -13.12 8.88 -2.79
N VAL A 117 -13.42 8.09 -1.76
CA VAL A 117 -12.36 7.43 -0.98
C VAL A 117 -11.67 6.42 -1.89
N ARG A 118 -10.41 6.68 -2.24
CA ARG A 118 -9.60 5.71 -2.99
C ARG A 118 -9.47 4.44 -2.14
N GLY A 119 -10.10 3.35 -2.59
CA GLY A 119 -10.01 2.05 -1.96
C GLY A 119 -8.60 1.44 -2.07
N ILE A 120 -8.38 0.32 -1.39
CA ILE A 120 -7.09 -0.39 -1.47
C ILE A 120 -7.04 -1.17 -2.80
N LEU A 121 -6.06 -0.88 -3.65
CA LEU A 121 -5.97 -1.41 -5.02
C LEU A 121 -5.40 -2.83 -5.09
N GLY A 122 -4.49 -3.21 -4.19
CA GLY A 122 -3.74 -4.48 -4.28
C GLY A 122 -4.33 -5.68 -3.54
N TRP A 123 -5.59 -6.07 -3.81
CA TRP A 123 -6.23 -7.23 -3.16
C TRP A 123 -6.34 -8.49 -4.05
N THR A 124 -5.76 -8.47 -5.25
CA THR A 124 -5.76 -9.63 -6.16
C THR A 124 -4.39 -9.89 -6.79
N ASP A 125 -4.17 -11.10 -7.30
CA ASP A 125 -2.95 -11.42 -8.08
C ASP A 125 -2.81 -10.51 -9.30
N ALA A 126 -3.91 -10.21 -10.00
CA ALA A 126 -3.92 -9.36 -11.19
C ALA A 126 -3.45 -7.92 -10.90
N THR A 127 -3.74 -7.40 -9.71
CA THR A 127 -3.29 -6.06 -9.27
C THR A 127 -1.91 -6.08 -8.62
N ALA A 128 -1.53 -7.18 -7.97
CA ALA A 128 -0.27 -7.31 -7.24
C ALA A 128 0.92 -7.65 -8.14
N ARG A 129 0.72 -8.50 -9.14
CA ARG A 129 1.79 -8.99 -10.03
C ARG A 129 2.49 -7.85 -10.80
N PRO A 130 1.77 -6.88 -11.39
CA PRO A 130 2.41 -5.72 -12.01
C PRO A 130 3.24 -4.87 -11.01
N GLN A 131 2.81 -4.78 -9.74
CA GLN A 131 3.57 -4.07 -8.71
C GLN A 131 4.90 -4.77 -8.41
N VAL A 132 4.92 -6.11 -8.38
CA VAL A 132 6.15 -6.90 -8.24
C VAL A 132 7.07 -6.67 -9.45
N GLU A 133 6.53 -6.70 -10.67
CA GLU A 133 7.31 -6.49 -11.90
C GLU A 133 7.97 -5.11 -11.96
N VAL A 134 7.29 -4.07 -11.47
CA VAL A 134 7.85 -2.71 -11.36
C VAL A 134 8.92 -2.59 -10.26
N SER A 135 8.89 -3.46 -9.26
CA SER A 135 9.80 -3.41 -8.10
C SER A 135 11.11 -4.19 -8.28
N LEU A 136 11.29 -4.91 -9.39
CA LEU A 136 12.43 -5.79 -9.67
C LEU A 136 13.29 -5.28 -10.84
#